data_AF-A0A0M0C269-F1
#
_entry.id   AF-A0A0M0C269-F1
#
_cell.length_a   1.000
_cell.length_b   1.000
_cell.length_c   1.000
_cell.angle_alpha   90.00
_cell.angle_beta   90.00
_cell.angle_gamma   90.00
#
_symmetry.space_group_name_H-M   'P 1'
#
loop_
_entity.id
_entity.type
_entity.pdbx_description
1 polymer ?
#
loop_
_entity_poly.entity_id
_entity_poly.type
_entity_poly.pdbx_seq_one_letter_code
_entity_poly.pdbx_strand_id
1 'polypeptide(L)'
;MERVYEKYAWIIFLGLGVLWVVVGFMQLFFPDGLAETDSQVITGMSWNELKTLNPEATDMVRWLYGALGLLKMSWPFLVIAITITGYQKGEKWAWYTMWLVPILLLSRALYNASYVGDAYLMLESIPIMIITLIGLLLPYRKFFPKKPQSENV
;
A
#
# COMPACT_ATOMS: atom_id res chain seq x y z
N MET A 1 -24.10 0.57 20.97
CA MET A 1 -23.47 -0.73 20.67
C MET A 1 -22.62 -0.57 19.42
N GLU A 2 -21.31 -0.82 19.53
CA GLU A 2 -20.40 -0.90 18.38
C GLU A 2 -20.81 -2.10 17.51
N ARG A 3 -20.94 -1.89 16.20
CA ARG A 3 -21.32 -2.98 15.29
C ARG A 3 -20.08 -3.83 14.97
N VAL A 4 -20.28 -5.13 14.69
CA VAL A 4 -19.19 -6.10 14.44
C VAL A 4 -18.19 -5.61 13.38
N TYR A 5 -18.69 -4.98 12.32
CA TYR A 5 -17.83 -4.44 11.26
C TYR A 5 -16.99 -3.22 11.70
N GLU A 6 -17.46 -2.43 12.67
CA GLU A 6 -16.71 -1.29 13.22
C GLU A 6 -15.55 -1.78 14.11
N LYS A 7 -15.78 -2.90 14.81
CA LYS A 7 -14.80 -3.57 15.67
C LYS A 7 -13.64 -4.18 14.88
N TYR A 8 -13.89 -4.67 13.66
CA TYR A 8 -12.90 -5.41 12.87
C TYR A 8 -12.33 -4.66 11.66
N ALA A 9 -12.78 -3.44 11.38
CA ALA A 9 -12.28 -2.65 10.25
C ALA A 9 -10.75 -2.45 10.25
N TRP A 10 -10.13 -2.43 11.43
CA TRP A 10 -8.67 -2.32 11.57
C TRP A 10 -7.90 -3.51 10.98
N ILE A 11 -8.51 -4.70 10.87
CA ILE A 11 -7.89 -5.89 10.28
C ILE A 11 -7.54 -5.65 8.81
N ILE A 12 -8.36 -4.85 8.10
CA ILE A 12 -8.10 -4.49 6.71
C ILE A 12 -6.76 -3.76 6.59
N PHE A 13 -6.56 -2.70 7.39
CA PHE A 13 -5.33 -1.92 7.36
C PHE A 13 -4.13 -2.68 7.91
N LEU A 14 -4.32 -3.53 8.93
CA LEU A 14 -3.24 -4.37 9.44
C LEU A 14 -2.81 -5.39 8.38
N GLY A 15 -3.77 -6.10 7.77
CA GLY A 15 -3.50 -7.08 6.73
C GLY A 15 -2.82 -6.47 5.52
N LEU A 16 -3.28 -5.29 5.08
CA LEU A 16 -2.63 -4.51 4.02
C LEU A 16 -1.21 -4.09 4.40
N GLY A 17 -1.01 -3.57 5.60
CA GLY A 17 0.32 -3.21 6.09
C GLY A 17 1.27 -4.41 6.05
N VAL A 18 0.84 -5.57 6.58
CA VAL A 18 1.65 -6.79 6.57
C VAL A 18 1.94 -7.27 5.15
N LEU A 19 0.95 -7.26 4.27
CA LEU A 19 1.11 -7.62 2.85
C LEU A 19 2.20 -6.76 2.19
N TRP A 20 2.15 -5.44 2.38
CA TRP A 20 3.13 -4.53 1.78
C TRP A 20 4.51 -4.61 2.42
N VAL A 21 4.62 -4.96 3.71
CA VAL A 21 5.91 -5.30 4.32
C VAL A 21 6.52 -6.51 3.62
N VAL A 22 5.73 -7.55 3.36
CA VAL A 22 6.20 -8.76 2.64
C VAL A 22 6.66 -8.41 1.23
N VAL A 23 5.89 -7.60 0.49
CA VAL A 23 6.28 -7.14 -0.85
C VAL A 23 7.59 -6.35 -0.81
N GLY A 24 7.73 -5.41 0.12
CA GLY A 24 8.97 -4.63 0.28
C GLY A 24 10.17 -5.50 0.65
N PHE A 25 9.95 -6.51 1.51
CA PHE A 25 10.97 -7.49 1.88
C PHE A 25 11.39 -8.34 0.68
N MET A 26 10.44 -8.82 -0.12
CA MET A 26 10.73 -9.56 -1.36
C MET A 26 11.54 -8.70 -2.33
N GLN A 27 11.19 -7.43 -2.49
CA GLN A 27 11.92 -6.51 -3.36
C GLN A 27 13.35 -6.25 -2.86
N LEU A 28 13.56 -6.20 -1.56
CA LEU A 28 14.87 -5.94 -0.95
C LEU A 28 15.82 -7.16 -1.07
N PHE A 29 15.33 -8.35 -0.74
CA PHE A 29 16.18 -9.55 -0.63
C PHE A 29 16.14 -10.45 -1.86
N PHE A 30 15.11 -10.32 -2.71
CA PHE A 30 14.90 -11.15 -3.90
C PHE A 30 14.60 -10.30 -5.15
N PRO A 31 15.41 -9.27 -5.47
CA PRO A 31 15.14 -8.36 -6.57
C PRO A 31 15.14 -9.05 -7.94
N ASP A 32 15.89 -10.14 -8.10
CA ASP A 32 16.04 -10.87 -9.36
C ASP A 32 14.73 -11.47 -9.89
N GLY A 33 13.84 -11.94 -9.00
CA GLY A 33 12.55 -12.50 -9.42
C GLY A 33 11.59 -11.45 -9.97
N LEU A 34 11.64 -10.24 -9.41
CA LEU A 34 10.87 -9.10 -9.92
C LEU A 34 11.48 -8.58 -11.22
N ALA A 35 12.81 -8.48 -11.26
CA ALA A 35 13.55 -8.04 -12.44
C ALA A 35 13.35 -8.95 -13.66
N GLU A 36 13.13 -10.25 -13.48
CA GLU A 36 12.80 -11.17 -14.59
C GLU A 36 11.49 -10.80 -15.30
N THR A 37 10.45 -10.45 -14.53
CA THR A 37 9.17 -10.06 -15.13
C THR A 37 9.33 -8.73 -15.86
N ASP A 38 9.97 -7.76 -15.21
CA ASP A 38 10.17 -6.43 -15.78
C ASP A 38 11.11 -6.46 -16.99
N SER A 39 12.16 -7.30 -16.98
CA SER A 39 13.09 -7.44 -18.11
C SER A 39 12.39 -8.01 -19.33
N GLN A 40 11.58 -9.06 -19.16
CA GLN A 40 10.84 -9.66 -20.27
C GLN A 40 9.84 -8.69 -20.86
N VAL A 41 9.12 -7.93 -20.02
CA VAL A 41 8.13 -6.94 -20.48
C VAL A 41 8.78 -5.74 -21.18
N ILE A 42 9.87 -5.21 -20.64
CA ILE A 42 10.47 -3.97 -21.14
C ILE A 42 11.43 -4.22 -22.31
N THR A 43 12.21 -5.30 -22.26
CA THR A 43 13.32 -5.54 -23.19
C THR A 43 13.11 -6.75 -24.09
N GLY A 44 12.15 -7.64 -23.76
CA GLY A 44 11.97 -8.92 -24.42
C GLY A 44 13.04 -9.98 -24.07
N MET A 45 14.00 -9.65 -23.20
CA MET A 45 15.07 -10.53 -22.75
C MET A 45 14.83 -11.03 -21.33
N SER A 46 15.31 -12.25 -21.04
CA SER A 46 15.37 -12.76 -19.67
C SER A 46 16.39 -11.99 -18.83
N TRP A 47 16.24 -12.03 -17.51
CA TRP A 47 17.15 -11.32 -16.60
C TRP A 47 18.58 -11.84 -16.72
N ASN A 48 18.73 -13.15 -16.96
CA ASN A 48 20.03 -13.78 -17.12
C ASN A 48 20.73 -13.34 -18.41
N GLU A 49 20.00 -13.19 -19.52
CA GLU A 49 20.58 -12.66 -20.77
C GLU A 49 21.08 -11.22 -20.56
N LEU A 50 20.31 -10.37 -19.88
CA LEU A 50 20.73 -9.01 -19.56
C LEU A 50 21.99 -8.97 -18.68
N LYS A 51 22.09 -9.85 -17.67
CA LYS A 51 23.30 -9.96 -16.84
C LYS A 51 24.53 -10.33 -17.67
N THR A 52 24.38 -11.21 -18.65
CA THR A 52 25.50 -11.61 -19.52
C THR A 52 25.90 -10.50 -20.50
N LEU A 53 24.94 -9.69 -20.95
CA LEU A 53 25.17 -8.59 -21.88
C LEU A 53 25.84 -7.38 -21.21
N ASN A 54 25.32 -6.97 -20.04
CA ASN A 54 25.84 -5.82 -19.31
C ASN A 54 25.66 -6.00 -17.78
N PRO A 55 26.64 -6.60 -17.10
CA PRO A 55 26.54 -6.85 -15.66
C PRO A 55 26.42 -5.55 -14.84
N GLU A 56 27.11 -4.46 -15.23
CA GLU A 56 27.04 -3.18 -14.52
C GLU A 56 25.64 -2.56 -14.55
N ALA A 57 24.95 -2.62 -15.69
CA ALA A 57 23.57 -2.14 -15.79
C ALA A 57 22.63 -2.96 -14.90
N THR A 58 22.82 -4.28 -14.83
CA THR A 58 21.99 -5.13 -13.96
C THR A 58 22.27 -4.92 -12.47
N ASP A 59 23.51 -4.63 -12.09
CA ASP A 59 23.87 -4.30 -10.71
C ASP A 59 23.30 -2.93 -10.29
N MET A 60 23.28 -1.95 -11.20
CA MET A 60 22.59 -0.68 -10.97
C MET A 60 21.08 -0.89 -10.74
N VAL A 61 20.43 -1.73 -11.55
CA VAL A 61 19.01 -2.06 -11.37
C VAL A 61 18.78 -2.77 -10.03
N ARG A 62 19.61 -3.74 -9.65
CA ARG A 62 19.52 -4.38 -8.32
C ARG A 62 19.66 -3.38 -7.19
N TRP A 63 20.64 -2.47 -7.29
CA TRP A 63 20.82 -1.41 -6.30
C TRP A 63 19.58 -0.51 -6.19
N LEU A 64 19.01 -0.11 -7.33
CA LEU A 64 17.75 0.65 -7.38
C LEU A 64 16.59 -0.12 -6.75
N TYR A 65 16.42 -1.40 -7.08
CA TYR A 65 15.35 -2.22 -6.50
C TYR A 65 15.50 -2.36 -4.99
N GLY A 66 16.71 -2.59 -4.49
CA GLY A 66 17.01 -2.66 -3.07
C GLY A 66 16.73 -1.34 -2.35
N ALA A 67 17.20 -0.21 -2.90
CA ALA A 67 16.97 1.12 -2.33
C ALA A 67 15.47 1.48 -2.31
N LEU A 68 14.76 1.19 -3.39
CA LEU A 68 13.31 1.38 -3.47
C LEU A 68 12.55 0.42 -2.55
N GLY A 69 13.04 -0.81 -2.37
CA GLY A 69 12.48 -1.79 -1.44
C GLY A 69 12.54 -1.28 0.01
N LEU A 70 13.71 -0.79 0.44
CA LEU A 70 13.89 -0.17 1.77
C LEU A 70 12.93 1.00 1.98
N LEU A 71 12.84 1.91 1.00
CA LEU A 71 11.93 3.05 1.07
C LEU A 71 10.48 2.60 1.13
N LYS A 72 10.08 1.65 0.28
CA LYS A 72 8.72 1.08 0.23
C LYS A 72 8.32 0.40 1.53
N MET A 73 9.25 -0.18 2.29
CA MET A 73 8.96 -0.82 3.58
C MET A 73 8.62 0.19 4.69
N SER A 74 9.13 1.42 4.62
CA SER A 74 8.87 2.43 5.66
C SER A 74 7.38 2.77 5.81
N TRP A 75 6.68 2.88 4.68
CA TRP A 75 5.27 3.25 4.63
C TRP A 75 4.32 2.21 5.29
N PRO A 76 4.40 0.90 4.96
CA PRO A 76 3.61 -0.14 5.62
C PRO A 76 3.83 -0.24 7.13
N PHE A 77 5.06 -0.03 7.61
CA PHE A 77 5.31 0.02 9.06
C PHE A 77 4.56 1.18 9.72
N LEU A 78 4.49 2.35 9.08
CA LEU A 78 3.69 3.47 9.57
C LEU A 78 2.20 3.13 9.59
N VAL A 79 1.68 2.50 8.52
CA VAL A 79 0.29 2.04 8.47
C VAL A 79 0.00 1.10 9.65
N ILE A 80 0.83 0.07 9.86
CA ILE A 80 0.70 -0.88 10.99
C ILE A 80 0.73 -0.13 12.33
N ALA A 81 1.71 0.76 12.52
CA ALA A 81 1.86 1.51 13.76
C ALA A 81 0.63 2.38 14.05
N ILE A 82 0.12 3.11 13.07
CA ILE A 82 -1.09 3.94 13.21
C ILE A 82 -2.32 3.05 13.44
N THR A 83 -2.40 1.89 12.78
CA THR A 83 -3.50 0.94 12.99
C THR A 83 -3.57 0.50 14.45
N ILE A 84 -2.45 0.09 15.02
CA ILE A 84 -2.37 -0.45 16.40
C ILE A 84 -2.51 0.66 17.45
N THR A 85 -1.93 1.84 17.20
CA THR A 85 -1.84 2.90 18.22
C THR A 85 -3.10 3.76 18.33
N GLY A 86 -3.64 4.23 17.20
CA GLY A 86 -4.74 5.22 17.19
C GLY A 86 -6.00 4.72 16.50
N TYR A 87 -5.87 3.97 15.40
CA TYR A 87 -7.03 3.56 14.60
C TYR A 87 -7.95 2.59 15.36
N GLN A 88 -7.38 1.56 16.02
CA GLN A 88 -8.14 0.63 16.86
C GLN A 88 -8.91 1.33 17.98
N LYS A 89 -8.35 2.42 18.51
CA LYS A 89 -8.93 3.23 19.60
C LYS A 89 -9.99 4.23 19.12
N GLY A 90 -10.21 4.37 17.80
CA GLY A 90 -11.15 5.34 17.27
C GLY A 90 -10.63 6.79 17.31
N GLU A 91 -9.32 7.00 17.35
CA GLU A 91 -8.75 8.35 17.43
C GLU A 91 -8.90 9.08 16.08
N LYS A 92 -9.43 10.30 16.11
CA LYS A 92 -9.75 11.07 14.89
C LYS A 92 -8.54 11.32 13.99
N TRP A 93 -7.36 11.61 14.58
CA TRP A 93 -6.15 11.85 13.80
C TRP A 93 -5.77 10.61 12.99
N ALA A 94 -5.92 9.40 13.56
CA ALA A 94 -5.60 8.16 12.87
C ALA A 94 -6.52 7.92 11.67
N TRP A 95 -7.79 8.32 11.76
CA TRP A 95 -8.71 8.28 10.61
C TRP A 95 -8.28 9.25 9.50
N TYR A 96 -7.92 10.48 9.84
CA TYR A 96 -7.40 11.44 8.86
C TYR A 96 -6.09 10.98 8.23
N THR A 97 -5.17 10.43 9.01
CA THR A 97 -3.90 9.91 8.49
C THR A 97 -4.11 8.68 7.60
N MET A 98 -5.07 7.80 7.92
CA MET A 98 -5.34 6.60 7.12
C MET A 98 -5.90 6.90 5.72
N TRP A 99 -6.41 8.11 5.45
CA TRP A 99 -6.74 8.53 4.08
C TRP A 99 -5.53 8.53 3.15
N LEU A 100 -4.31 8.66 3.68
CA LEU A 100 -3.10 8.57 2.89
C LEU A 100 -2.99 7.21 2.17
N VAL A 101 -3.56 6.12 2.71
CA VAL A 101 -3.53 4.79 2.07
C VAL A 101 -4.26 4.80 0.70
N PRO A 102 -5.58 5.06 0.61
CA PRO A 102 -6.27 5.12 -0.67
C PRO A 102 -5.74 6.25 -1.59
N ILE A 103 -5.29 7.38 -1.02
CA ILE A 103 -4.71 8.47 -1.81
C ILE A 103 -3.43 8.01 -2.52
N LEU A 104 -2.50 7.37 -1.81
CA LEU A 104 -1.26 6.87 -2.42
C LEU A 104 -1.51 5.77 -3.45
N LEU A 105 -2.49 4.88 -3.21
CA LEU A 105 -2.91 3.89 -4.19
C LEU A 105 -3.44 4.55 -5.47
N LEU A 106 -4.29 5.58 -5.33
CA LEU A 106 -4.80 6.36 -6.45
C LEU A 106 -3.68 7.11 -7.18
N SER A 107 -2.76 7.76 -6.45
CA SER A 107 -1.61 8.45 -7.02
C SER A 107 -0.72 7.49 -7.82
N ARG A 108 -0.45 6.29 -7.29
CA ARG A 108 0.28 5.24 -8.00
C ARG A 108 -0.47 4.80 -9.26
N ALA A 109 -1.78 4.57 -9.16
CA ALA A 109 -2.59 4.14 -10.30
C ALA A 109 -2.58 5.18 -11.44
N LEU A 110 -2.77 6.46 -11.09
CA LEU A 110 -2.70 7.58 -12.04
C LEU A 110 -1.30 7.73 -12.64
N TYR A 111 -0.25 7.61 -11.83
CA TYR A 111 1.13 7.68 -12.31
C TYR A 111 1.41 6.59 -13.37
N ASN A 112 1.04 5.34 -13.10
CA ASN A 112 1.23 4.26 -14.08
C ASN A 112 0.41 4.48 -15.36
N ALA A 113 -0.85 4.90 -15.23
CA ALA A 113 -1.71 5.17 -16.39
C ALA A 113 -1.17 6.32 -17.26
N SER A 114 -0.67 7.40 -16.65
CA SER A 114 -0.20 8.58 -17.39
C SER A 114 1.22 8.44 -17.94
N TYR A 115 2.13 7.79 -17.21
CA TYR A 115 3.55 7.73 -17.59
C TYR A 115 3.98 6.40 -18.22
N VAL A 116 3.42 5.28 -17.75
CA VAL A 116 3.80 3.95 -18.23
C VAL A 116 2.87 3.49 -19.36
N GLY A 117 1.64 4.04 -19.44
CA GLY A 117 0.63 3.63 -20.41
C GLY A 117 0.03 2.26 -20.11
N ASP A 118 0.35 1.69 -18.94
CA ASP A 118 -0.12 0.38 -18.51
C ASP A 118 -1.44 0.50 -17.73
N ALA A 119 -2.54 0.34 -18.47
CA ALA A 119 -3.88 0.31 -17.89
C ALA A 119 -4.13 -0.92 -17.00
N TYR A 120 -3.38 -2.00 -17.17
CA TYR A 120 -3.57 -3.23 -16.40
C TYR A 120 -3.13 -3.03 -14.94
N LEU A 121 -1.97 -2.41 -14.71
CA LEU A 121 -1.50 -2.06 -13.36
C LEU A 121 -2.44 -1.07 -12.62
N MET A 122 -3.13 -0.22 -13.39
CA MET A 122 -4.16 0.67 -12.84
C MET A 122 -5.37 -0.14 -12.35
N LEU A 123 -5.83 -1.11 -13.15
CA LEU A 123 -6.98 -1.96 -12.83
C LEU A 123 -6.72 -2.84 -11.60
N GLU A 124 -5.50 -3.37 -11.43
CA GLU A 124 -5.10 -4.15 -10.25
C GLU A 124 -5.21 -3.37 -8.93
N SER A 125 -5.07 -2.05 -8.99
CA SER A 125 -5.11 -1.19 -7.80
C SER A 125 -6.54 -0.91 -7.31
N ILE A 126 -7.56 -1.12 -8.17
CA ILE A 126 -8.97 -0.79 -7.89
C ILE A 126 -9.55 -1.61 -6.73
N PRO A 127 -9.43 -2.96 -6.70
CA PRO A 127 -10.00 -3.75 -5.61
C PRO A 127 -9.40 -3.37 -4.25
N ILE A 128 -8.08 -3.16 -4.21
CA ILE A 128 -7.35 -2.74 -3.00
C ILE A 128 -7.84 -1.37 -2.54
N MET A 129 -8.00 -0.42 -3.46
CA MET A 129 -8.54 0.91 -3.15
C MET A 129 -9.96 0.83 -2.57
N ILE A 130 -10.86 0.04 -3.18
CA ILE A 130 -12.22 -0.17 -2.67
C ILE A 130 -12.19 -0.74 -1.26
N ILE A 131 -11.37 -1.77 -1.01
CA ILE A 131 -11.21 -2.39 0.31
C ILE A 131 -10.72 -1.38 1.35
N THR A 132 -9.75 -0.53 1.01
CA THR A 132 -9.26 0.51 1.93
C THR A 132 -10.30 1.56 2.24
N LEU A 133 -11.09 1.99 1.25
CA LEU A 133 -12.20 2.94 1.44
C LEU A 133 -13.29 2.34 2.33
N ILE A 134 -13.65 1.07 2.10
CA ILE A 134 -14.58 0.34 2.96
C ILE A 134 -14.04 0.28 4.39
N GLY A 135 -12.77 -0.10 4.56
CA GLY A 135 -12.10 -0.12 5.85
C GLY A 135 -12.18 1.22 6.56
N LEU A 136 -12.05 2.33 5.83
CA LEU A 136 -12.06 3.68 6.40
C LEU A 136 -13.46 4.21 6.74
N LEU A 137 -14.44 3.93 5.87
CA LEU A 137 -15.79 4.50 5.95
C LEU A 137 -16.72 3.69 6.85
N LEU A 138 -16.57 2.36 6.91
CA LEU A 138 -17.41 1.50 7.76
C LEU A 138 -17.39 1.89 9.25
N PRO A 139 -16.22 2.08 9.89
CA PRO A 139 -16.12 2.48 11.29
C PRO A 139 -16.27 3.98 11.52
N TYR A 140 -16.77 4.78 10.56
CA TYR A 140 -16.83 6.25 10.69
C TYR A 140 -17.45 6.73 12.03
N ARG A 141 -18.51 6.05 12.49
CA ARG A 141 -19.19 6.39 13.76
C ARG A 141 -18.32 6.18 14.99
N LYS A 142 -17.32 5.30 14.93
CA LYS A 142 -16.34 5.06 15.99
C LYS A 142 -15.44 6.27 16.18
N PHE A 143 -15.05 6.92 15.09
CA PHE A 143 -14.18 8.11 15.10
C PHE A 143 -14.96 9.40 15.39
N PHE A 144 -16.23 9.45 15.00
CA PHE A 144 -17.10 10.62 15.13
C PHE A 144 -18.43 10.25 15.82
N PRO A 145 -18.42 9.98 17.14
CA PRO A 145 -19.65 9.71 17.88
C PRO A 145 -20.57 10.94 17.83
N LYS A 146 -21.88 10.71 17.60
CA LYS A 146 -22.88 11.79 17.67
C LYS A 146 -22.95 12.32 19.09
N LYS A 147 -22.87 13.64 19.28
CA LYS A 147 -23.14 14.26 20.57
C LYS A 147 -24.60 13.93 20.97
N PRO A 148 -24.86 13.50 22.22
CA PRO A 148 -26.23 13.35 22.70
C PRO A 148 -26.92 14.72 22.64
N GLN A 149 -28.11 14.72 22.08
CA GLN A 149 -28.96 15.89 21.87
C GLN A 149 -29.68 16.19 23.18
N SER A 150 -28.95 16.67 24.20
CA SER A 150 -29.54 17.05 25.49
C SER A 150 -28.69 18.12 26.18
N GLU A 151 -28.93 19.38 25.82
CA GLU A 151 -28.83 20.55 26.70
C GLU A 151 -29.34 21.74 25.89
N ASN A 152 -30.66 21.80 25.74
CA ASN A 152 -31.44 22.98 25.38
C ASN A 152 -32.84 22.71 25.96
N VAL A 153 -32.94 22.82 27.27
CA VAL A 153 -34.19 23.03 28.01
C VAL A 153 -33.98 24.28 28.83
#